data_AF-A0A1F4F6K3-F1
#
_entry.id   AF-A0A1F4F6K3-F1
#
_cell.length_a   1.000
_cell.length_b   1.000
_cell.length_c   1.000
_cell.angle_alpha   90.00
_cell.angle_beta   90.00
_cell.angle_gamma   90.00
#
_symmetry.space_group_name_H-M   'P 1'
#
loop_
_entity.id
_entity.type
_entity.pdbx_description
1 polymer ?
#
loop_
_entity_poly.entity_id
_entity_poly.type
_entity_poly.pdbx_seq_one_letter_code
_entity_poly.pdbx_strand_id
1 'polypeptide(L)'
;MLWVALHFPHLPPGTLETIAAWTCQFTPRVSLEPPQALLLEVQGSLRYFGGERAFFARLGEGLSELGFQASLGKAATPRAALWLARGGKQILEEVPLESMCDGEPLAFLKNIGIEKFSDFVRLPREGLARRCGQPLLDDLDRALGAAAEPRAYF
;
A
#
# COMPACT_ATOMS: atom_id res chain seq x y z
N MET A 1 1.34 9.74 -11.60
CA MET A 1 0.78 8.38 -11.50
C MET A 1 -0.04 8.32 -10.24
N LEU A 2 -1.18 7.63 -10.23
CA LEU A 2 -2.00 7.46 -9.04
C LEU A 2 -2.14 5.97 -8.76
N TRP A 3 -1.56 5.54 -7.64
CA TRP A 3 -1.67 4.19 -7.13
C TRP A 3 -2.73 4.12 -6.04
N VAL A 4 -3.51 3.05 -6.06
CA VAL A 4 -4.49 2.69 -5.04
C VAL A 4 -4.09 1.33 -4.50
N ALA A 5 -4.01 1.20 -3.18
CA ALA A 5 -3.89 -0.08 -2.51
C ALA A 5 -5.21 -0.43 -1.83
N LEU A 6 -5.63 -1.68 -2.00
CA LEU A 6 -6.73 -2.29 -1.26
C LEU A 6 -6.12 -3.33 -0.34
N HIS A 7 -6.27 -3.17 0.97
CA HIS A 7 -5.78 -4.13 1.96
C HIS A 7 -6.96 -4.77 2.69
N PHE A 8 -6.94 -6.09 2.79
CA PHE A 8 -8.03 -6.93 3.30
C PHE A 8 -7.55 -7.71 4.54
N PRO A 9 -7.63 -7.15 5.75
CA PRO A 9 -7.07 -7.78 6.97
C PRO A 9 -7.61 -9.18 7.30
N HIS A 10 -8.81 -9.50 6.79
CA HIS A 10 -9.53 -10.74 7.07
C HIS A 10 -9.83 -11.54 5.80
N LEU A 11 -8.98 -11.41 4.77
CA LEU A 11 -9.17 -12.11 3.51
C LEU A 11 -9.01 -13.62 3.67
N PRO A 12 -9.97 -14.45 3.21
CA PRO A 12 -9.78 -15.90 3.21
C PRO A 12 -8.64 -16.30 2.25
N PRO A 13 -7.83 -17.32 2.59
CA PRO A 13 -6.79 -17.83 1.71
C PRO A 13 -7.32 -18.17 0.31
N GLY A 14 -6.55 -17.89 -0.74
CA GLY A 14 -6.90 -18.21 -2.12
C GLY A 14 -7.99 -17.32 -2.75
N THR A 15 -8.38 -16.23 -2.09
CA THR A 15 -9.40 -15.30 -2.60
C THR A 15 -8.82 -14.12 -3.38
N LEU A 16 -7.53 -13.84 -3.21
CA LEU A 16 -6.91 -12.60 -3.70
C LEU A 16 -6.96 -12.48 -5.23
N GLU A 17 -6.71 -13.57 -5.95
CA GLU A 17 -6.76 -13.65 -7.40
C GLU A 17 -8.18 -13.42 -7.93
N THR A 18 -9.20 -13.91 -7.23
CA THR A 18 -10.61 -13.66 -7.59
C THR A 18 -10.95 -12.18 -7.48
N ILE A 19 -10.51 -11.52 -6.41
CA ILE A 19 -10.70 -10.07 -6.25
C ILE A 19 -9.88 -9.31 -7.31
N ALA A 20 -8.66 -9.75 -7.62
CA ALA A 20 -7.84 -9.14 -8.66
C ALA A 20 -8.53 -9.20 -10.03
N ALA A 21 -9.05 -10.36 -10.42
CA ALA A 21 -9.80 -10.56 -11.66
C ALA A 21 -11.01 -9.63 -11.75
N TRP A 22 -11.78 -9.50 -10.67
CA TRP A 22 -12.90 -8.55 -10.60
C TRP A 22 -12.41 -7.10 -10.71
N THR A 23 -11.30 -6.76 -10.06
CA THR A 23 -10.73 -5.41 -10.03
C THR A 23 -10.25 -4.95 -11.41
N CYS A 24 -9.91 -5.87 -12.32
CA CYS A 24 -9.50 -5.55 -13.69
C CYS A 24 -10.56 -4.74 -14.49
N GLN A 25 -11.83 -4.74 -14.07
CA GLN A 25 -12.85 -3.88 -14.67
C GLN A 25 -12.61 -2.38 -14.43
N PHE A 26 -11.81 -2.02 -13.42
CA PHE A 26 -11.47 -0.63 -13.07
C PHE A 26 -10.18 -0.16 -13.74
N THR A 27 -9.21 -1.05 -13.90
CA THR A 27 -7.94 -0.77 -14.57
C THR A 27 -7.30 -2.09 -15.01
N PRO A 28 -6.63 -2.14 -16.19
CA PRO A 28 -5.84 -3.31 -16.56
C PRO A 28 -4.52 -3.40 -15.77
N ARG A 29 -4.19 -2.41 -14.93
CA ARG A 29 -2.94 -2.33 -14.17
C ARG A 29 -3.16 -2.73 -12.71
N VAL A 30 -3.54 -3.99 -12.51
CA VAL A 30 -3.74 -4.61 -11.19
C VAL A 30 -2.55 -5.50 -10.88
N SER A 31 -1.98 -5.38 -9.69
CA SER A 31 -0.88 -6.22 -9.22
C SER A 31 -1.25 -6.86 -7.89
N LEU A 32 -0.97 -8.15 -7.76
CA LEU A 32 -1.12 -8.86 -6.49
C LEU A 32 -0.05 -8.40 -5.50
N GLU A 33 -0.44 -8.27 -4.22
CA GLU A 33 0.45 -8.10 -3.08
C GLU A 33 0.02 -9.12 -1.99
N PRO A 34 0.42 -10.40 -2.14
CA PRO A 34 0.01 -11.46 -1.23
C PRO A 34 0.46 -11.19 0.21
N PRO A 35 -0.29 -11.70 1.21
CA PRO A 35 -1.49 -12.54 1.06
C PRO A 35 -2.80 -11.76 0.91
N GLN A 36 -2.78 -10.43 1.09
CA GLN A 36 -3.98 -9.70 1.51
C GLN A 36 -4.11 -8.30 0.92
N ALA A 37 -3.39 -7.97 -0.14
CA ALA A 37 -3.51 -6.66 -0.77
C ALA A 37 -3.45 -6.71 -2.31
N LEU A 38 -4.05 -5.70 -2.93
CA LEU A 38 -3.95 -5.41 -4.35
C LEU A 38 -3.41 -4.00 -4.53
N LEU A 39 -2.60 -3.81 -5.57
CA LEU A 39 -2.10 -2.50 -5.99
C LEU A 39 -2.61 -2.20 -7.40
N LEU A 40 -3.23 -1.04 -7.57
CA LEU A 40 -3.88 -0.63 -8.80
C LEU A 40 -3.27 0.69 -9.26
N GLU A 41 -2.81 0.78 -10.50
CA GLU A 41 -2.52 2.08 -11.14
C GLU A 41 -3.78 2.54 -11.86
N VAL A 42 -4.35 3.67 -11.44
CA VAL A 42 -5.71 4.08 -11.85
C VAL A 42 -5.75 5.40 -12.60
N GLN A 43 -4.62 6.11 -12.76
CA GLN A 43 -4.59 7.48 -13.30
C GLN A 43 -5.31 7.58 -14.66
N GLY A 44 -5.04 6.63 -15.55
CA GLY A 44 -5.65 6.59 -16.89
C GLY A 44 -7.13 6.25 -16.88
N SER A 45 -7.58 5.48 -15.89
CA SER A 45 -8.98 5.04 -15.76
C SER A 45 -9.90 6.12 -15.20
N LEU A 46 -9.39 7.06 -14.40
CA LEU A 46 -10.23 8.03 -13.68
C LEU A 46 -11.21 8.77 -14.59
N ARG A 47 -10.77 9.21 -15.77
CA ARG A 47 -11.63 9.94 -16.73
C ARG A 47 -12.81 9.09 -17.21
N TYR A 48 -12.59 7.80 -17.45
CA TYR A 48 -13.64 6.88 -17.90
C TYR A 48 -14.75 6.73 -16.85
N PHE A 49 -14.38 6.73 -15.56
CA PHE A 49 -15.32 6.64 -14.46
C PHE A 49 -15.93 7.99 -14.03
N GLY A 50 -15.73 9.07 -14.81
CA GLY A 50 -16.28 10.38 -14.46
C GLY A 50 -15.50 11.13 -13.38
N GLY A 51 -14.23 10.77 -13.17
CA GLY A 51 -13.32 11.38 -12.22
C GLY A 51 -13.13 10.56 -10.94
N GLU A 52 -12.23 11.06 -10.09
CA GLU A 52 -11.72 10.34 -8.92
C GLU A 52 -12.81 9.96 -7.91
N ARG A 53 -13.71 10.90 -7.59
CA ARG A 53 -14.79 10.66 -6.62
C ARG A 53 -15.74 9.54 -7.07
N ALA A 54 -16.12 9.54 -8.33
CA ALA A 54 -17.02 8.54 -8.90
C ALA A 54 -16.34 7.18 -9.03
N PHE A 55 -15.05 7.16 -9.38
CA PHE A 55 -14.24 5.95 -9.37
C PHE A 55 -14.23 5.27 -7.99
N PHE A 56 -13.90 6.02 -6.92
CA PHE A 56 -13.81 5.44 -5.59
C PHE A 56 -15.17 5.06 -4.99
N ALA A 57 -16.24 5.80 -5.29
CA ALA A 57 -17.59 5.42 -4.90
C ALA A 57 -17.95 4.05 -5.50
N ARG A 58 -17.77 3.89 -6.82
CA ARG A 58 -18.07 2.64 -7.52
C ARG A 58 -17.19 1.47 -7.07
N LEU A 59 -15.91 1.73 -6.82
CA LEU A 59 -14.98 0.71 -6.30
C LEU A 59 -15.43 0.24 -4.91
N GLY A 60 -15.78 1.16 -4.01
CA GLY A 60 -16.27 0.84 -2.67
C GLY A 60 -17.61 0.10 -2.68
N GLU A 61 -18.57 0.57 -3.47
CA GLU A 61 -19.87 -0.09 -3.67
C GLU A 61 -19.68 -1.53 -4.14
N GLY A 62 -18.88 -1.72 -5.19
CA GLY A 62 -18.64 -3.05 -5.76
C GLY A 62 -17.89 -4.00 -4.82
N LEU A 63 -16.94 -3.51 -4.01
CA LEU A 63 -16.32 -4.32 -2.95
C LEU A 63 -17.35 -4.75 -1.90
N SER A 64 -18.24 -3.83 -1.51
CA SER A 64 -19.32 -4.11 -0.55
C SER A 64 -20.33 -5.12 -1.09
N GLU A 65 -20.69 -5.05 -2.37
CA GLU A 65 -21.57 -6.02 -3.03
C GLU A 65 -20.97 -7.43 -3.06
N LEU A 66 -19.65 -7.53 -3.20
CA LEU A 66 -18.90 -8.79 -3.08
C LEU A 66 -18.73 -9.27 -1.63
N GLY A 67 -19.12 -8.47 -0.63
CA GLY A 67 -18.98 -8.80 0.78
C GLY A 67 -17.57 -8.58 1.34
N PHE A 68 -16.70 -7.84 0.65
CA PHE A 68 -15.35 -7.55 1.12
C PHE A 68 -15.25 -6.18 1.76
N GLN A 69 -14.54 -6.13 2.89
CA GLN A 69 -14.12 -4.89 3.53
C GLN A 69 -12.62 -4.70 3.31
N ALA A 70 -12.26 -3.55 2.74
CA ALA A 70 -10.87 -3.18 2.49
C ALA A 70 -10.56 -1.82 3.11
N SER A 71 -9.37 -1.67 3.68
CA SER A 71 -8.76 -0.37 3.87
C SER A 71 -8.12 0.10 2.56
N LEU A 72 -8.24 1.39 2.27
CA LEU A 72 -7.79 1.98 1.02
C LEU A 72 -6.70 3.02 1.29
N GLY A 73 -5.60 2.90 0.56
CA GLY A 73 -4.52 3.88 0.54
C GLY A 73 -4.31 4.41 -0.87
N LYS A 74 -4.00 5.70 -0.99
CA LYS A 74 -3.71 6.34 -2.29
C LYS A 74 -2.38 7.09 -2.22
N ALA A 75 -1.52 6.91 -3.21
CA ALA A 75 -0.28 7.64 -3.28
C ALA A 75 0.28 7.72 -4.71
N ALA A 76 1.37 8.47 -4.87
CA ALA A 76 2.12 8.53 -6.11
C ALA A 76 2.93 7.26 -6.40
N THR A 77 3.16 6.42 -5.38
CA THR A 77 3.94 5.18 -5.47
C THR A 77 3.13 3.99 -4.92
N PRO A 78 3.35 2.76 -5.41
CA PRO A 78 2.65 1.58 -4.92
C PRO A 78 2.96 1.28 -3.45
N ARG A 79 4.23 1.40 -3.02
CA ARG A 79 4.63 1.20 -1.62
C ARG A 79 3.94 2.14 -0.65
N ALA A 80 3.89 3.44 -0.97
CA ALA A 80 3.22 4.40 -0.09
C ALA A 80 1.71 4.15 -0.03
N ALA A 81 1.07 3.80 -1.16
CA ALA A 81 -0.33 3.43 -1.16
C ALA A 81 -0.60 2.21 -0.27
N LEU A 82 0.26 1.18 -0.35
CA LEU A 82 0.17 -0.02 0.48
C LEU A 82 0.27 0.29 1.98
N TRP A 83 1.24 1.11 2.36
CA TRP A 83 1.47 1.51 3.75
C TRP A 83 0.32 2.33 4.31
N LEU A 84 -0.25 3.24 3.51
CA LEU A 84 -1.46 3.98 3.88
C LEU A 84 -2.66 3.05 4.08
N ALA A 85 -2.86 2.08 3.18
CA ALA A 85 -3.94 1.11 3.31
C ALA A 85 -3.78 0.26 4.58
N ARG A 86 -2.59 -0.31 4.80
CA ARG A 86 -2.29 -1.12 6.00
C ARG A 86 -2.45 -0.34 7.30
N GLY A 87 -2.03 0.93 7.32
CA GLY A 87 -2.14 1.80 8.48
C GLY A 87 -3.52 2.40 8.70
N GLY A 88 -4.44 2.26 7.74
CA GLY A 88 -5.73 2.95 7.76
C GLY A 88 -5.58 4.48 7.81
N LYS A 89 -4.54 5.02 7.15
CA LYS A 89 -4.20 6.45 7.15
C LYS A 89 -4.39 7.06 5.78
N GLN A 90 -4.55 8.39 5.78
CA GLN A 90 -4.64 9.19 4.54
C GLN A 90 -3.34 9.93 4.23
N ILE A 91 -2.50 10.17 5.24
CA ILE A 91 -1.21 10.84 5.11
C ILE A 91 -0.09 9.94 5.62
N LEU A 92 1.05 9.98 4.94
CA LEU A 92 2.13 9.02 5.14
C LEU A 92 2.78 9.22 6.51
N GLU A 93 2.88 10.46 6.96
CA GLU A 93 3.46 10.89 8.23
C GLU A 93 2.84 10.23 9.46
N GLU A 94 1.58 9.83 9.37
CA GLU A 94 0.81 9.17 10.42
C GLU A 94 0.84 7.65 10.35
N VAL A 95 1.45 7.07 9.31
CA VAL A 95 1.47 5.62 9.13
C VAL A 95 2.26 4.96 10.26
N PRO A 96 1.65 4.01 11.01
CA PRO A 96 2.35 3.27 12.06
C PRO A 96 3.46 2.37 11.50
N LEU A 97 4.52 2.14 12.28
CA LEU A 97 5.65 1.29 11.85
C LEU A 97 5.25 -0.13 11.43
N GLU A 98 4.24 -0.71 12.10
CA GLU A 98 3.75 -2.07 11.84
C GLU A 98 3.16 -2.22 10.44
N SER A 99 2.79 -1.11 9.81
CA SER A 99 2.29 -1.09 8.42
C SER A 99 3.42 -1.18 7.40
N MET A 100 4.65 -0.88 7.81
CA MET A 100 5.82 -0.73 6.96
C MET A 100 6.82 -1.88 7.10
N CYS A 101 6.95 -2.43 8.30
CA CYS A 101 7.88 -3.51 8.61
C CYS A 101 7.37 -4.37 9.77
N ASP A 102 7.95 -5.55 9.89
CA ASP A 102 7.66 -6.53 10.94
C ASP A 102 8.97 -7.11 11.52
N GLY A 103 8.85 -8.08 12.42
CA GLY A 103 9.99 -8.82 12.99
C GLY A 103 10.99 -7.96 13.77
N GLU A 104 12.27 -8.32 13.64
CA GLU A 104 13.38 -7.66 14.35
C GLU A 104 13.51 -6.15 14.05
N PRO A 105 13.43 -5.68 12.78
CA PRO A 105 13.43 -4.25 12.48
C PRO A 105 12.35 -3.48 13.24
N LEU A 106 11.13 -3.99 13.26
CA LEU A 106 10.01 -3.36 13.96
C LEU A 106 10.26 -3.31 15.48
N ALA A 107 10.69 -4.43 16.07
CA ALA A 107 10.99 -4.50 17.51
C ALA A 107 12.10 -3.52 17.90
N PHE A 108 13.17 -3.46 17.12
CA PHE A 108 14.27 -2.52 17.33
C PHE A 108 13.79 -1.06 17.28
N LEU A 109 13.06 -0.68 16.23
CA LEU A 109 12.59 0.70 16.04
C LEU A 109 11.65 1.14 17.17
N LYS A 110 10.74 0.26 17.59
CA LYS A 110 9.88 0.52 18.75
C LYS A 110 10.68 0.71 20.04
N ASN A 111 11.71 -0.10 20.27
CA ASN A 111 12.56 0.00 21.47
C ASN A 111 13.32 1.33 21.57
N ILE A 112 13.56 2.02 20.45
CA ILE A 112 14.19 3.35 20.43
C ILE A 112 13.18 4.50 20.28
N GLY A 113 11.88 4.22 20.47
CA GLY A 113 10.82 5.24 20.53
C GLY A 113 10.31 5.73 19.17
N ILE A 114 10.51 4.94 18.11
CA ILE A 114 10.00 5.25 16.77
C ILE A 114 8.64 4.57 16.64
N GLU A 115 7.59 5.33 16.32
CA GLU A 115 6.22 4.80 16.29
C GLU A 115 5.56 4.92 14.91
N LYS A 116 5.95 5.91 14.13
CA LYS A 116 5.33 6.22 12.84
C LYS A 116 6.34 6.68 11.79
N PHE A 117 5.88 6.76 10.55
CA PHE A 117 6.69 7.19 9.41
C PHE A 117 7.44 8.50 9.63
N SER A 118 6.78 9.51 10.21
CA SER A 118 7.40 10.82 10.45
C SER A 118 8.59 10.79 11.42
N ASP A 119 8.65 9.81 12.32
CA ASP A 119 9.81 9.57 13.18
C ASP A 119 10.88 8.78 12.41
N PHE A 120 10.44 7.76 11.67
CA PHE A 120 11.28 6.85 10.90
C PHE A 120 12.14 7.58 9.84
N VAL A 121 11.55 8.51 9.08
CA VAL A 121 12.26 9.24 8.02
C VAL A 121 13.31 10.23 8.52
N ARG A 122 13.31 10.53 9.84
CA ARG A 122 14.32 11.40 10.47
C ARG A 122 15.57 10.64 10.89
N LEU A 123 15.53 9.31 10.86
CA LEU A 123 16.64 8.47 11.29
C LEU A 123 17.81 8.50 10.28
N PRO A 124 19.07 8.42 10.76
CA PRO A 124 20.22 8.31 9.87
C PRO A 124 20.15 7.03 9.02
N ARG A 125 20.25 7.19 7.69
CA ARG A 125 20.13 6.08 6.72
C ARG A 125 21.16 4.97 6.94
N GLU A 126 22.41 5.32 7.26
CA GLU A 126 23.46 4.33 7.55
C GLU A 126 23.12 3.48 8.79
N GLY A 127 22.56 4.12 9.83
CA GLY A 127 22.12 3.44 11.05
C GLY A 127 20.97 2.47 10.78
N LEU A 128 20.02 2.88 9.95
CA LEU A 128 18.91 2.04 9.49
C LEU A 128 19.41 0.83 8.70
N ALA A 129 20.25 1.03 7.70
CA ALA A 129 20.78 -0.07 6.88
C ALA A 129 21.51 -1.13 7.74
N ARG A 130 22.30 -0.67 8.72
CA ARG A 130 23.08 -1.56 9.61
C ARG A 130 22.20 -2.35 10.59
N ARG A 131 21.12 -1.77 11.10
CA ARG A 131 20.32 -2.36 12.20
C ARG A 131 19.00 -2.98 11.76
N CYS A 132 18.37 -2.40 10.73
CA CYS A 132 17.09 -2.84 10.17
C CYS A 132 17.26 -3.56 8.82
N GLY A 133 18.47 -3.52 8.25
CA GLY A 133 18.79 -4.12 6.96
C GLY A 133 18.50 -3.19 5.78
N GLN A 134 19.19 -3.46 4.67
CA GLN A 134 19.02 -2.74 3.41
C GLN A 134 17.58 -2.80 2.83
N PRO A 135 16.84 -3.93 2.92
CA PRO A 135 15.50 -4.00 2.32
C PRO A 135 14.51 -2.96 2.83
N LEU A 136 14.55 -2.61 4.13
CA LEU A 136 13.67 -1.58 4.68
C LEU A 136 14.01 -0.18 4.14
N LEU A 137 15.29 0.08 3.91
CA LEU A 137 15.74 1.33 3.31
C LEU A 137 15.33 1.42 1.82
N ASP A 138 15.42 0.31 1.10
CA ASP A 138 14.97 0.24 -0.30
C ASP A 138 13.45 0.48 -0.39
N ASP A 139 12.67 -0.08 0.54
CA ASP A 139 11.23 0.16 0.62
C ASP A 139 10.90 1.61 0.96
N LEU A 140 11.68 2.24 1.84
CA LEU A 140 11.56 3.68 2.08
C LEU A 140 11.78 4.49 0.80
N ASP A 141 12.82 4.17 0.03
CA ASP A 141 13.12 4.86 -1.23
C ASP A 141 12.02 4.66 -2.27
N ARG A 142 11.44 3.45 -2.34
CA ARG A 142 10.27 3.17 -3.20
C ARG A 142 9.03 3.96 -2.77
N ALA A 143 8.77 4.03 -1.46
CA ALA A 143 7.65 4.80 -0.92
C ALA A 143 7.77 6.29 -1.24
N LEU A 144 8.98 6.85 -1.07
CA LEU A 144 9.29 8.24 -1.36
C LEU A 144 9.45 8.56 -2.86
N GLY A 145 9.47 7.53 -3.72
CA GLY A 145 9.66 7.68 -5.18
C GLY A 145 11.10 7.96 -5.60
N ALA A 146 12.08 7.77 -4.71
CA ALA A 146 13.50 7.85 -5.00
C ALA A 146 14.03 6.59 -5.73
N ALA A 147 13.34 5.45 -5.57
CA ALA A 147 13.62 4.22 -6.30
C ALA A 147 12.37 3.74 -7.05
N ALA A 148 12.58 3.15 -8.23
CA ALA A 148 11.49 2.52 -8.98
C ALA A 148 11.03 1.24 -8.29
N GLU A 149 9.72 0.99 -8.33
CA GLU A 149 9.12 -0.29 -7.96
C GLU A 149 8.30 -0.83 -9.13
N PRO A 150 8.94 -1.53 -10.09
CA PRO A 150 8.22 -2.19 -11.18
C PRO A 150 7.26 -3.23 -10.62
N ARG A 151 6.05 -3.30 -11.19
CA ARG A 151 5.03 -4.25 -10.80
C ARG A 151 4.61 -5.10 -12.00
N ALA A 152 4.52 -6.41 -11.80
CA ALA A 152 3.86 -7.30 -12.75
C ALA A 152 2.35 -7.15 -12.61
N TYR A 153 1.65 -7.05 -13.74
CA TYR A 153 0.19 -7.00 -13.75
C TYR A 153 -0.40 -8.42 -13.85
N PHE A 154 -1.52 -8.61 -13.16
CA PHE A 154 -2.31 -9.84 -13.07
C PHE A 154 -3.00 -10.18 -14.39
#